data_AF-A0A1X9QBF6-F1
#
_entry.id   AF-A0A1X9QBF6-F1
#
_cell.length_a   1.000
_cell.length_b   1.000
_cell.length_c   1.000
_cell.angle_alpha   90.00
_cell.angle_beta   90.00
_cell.angle_gamma   90.00
#
_symmetry.space_group_name_H-M   'P 1'
#
loop_
_entity.id
_entity.type
_entity.pdbx_description
1 polymer ?
#
loop_
_entity_poly.entity_id
_entity_poly.type
_entity_poly.pdbx_seq_one_letter_code
_entity_poly.pdbx_strand_id
1 'polypeptide(L)' 'MGCKEKIYSVEYYSNNISEATKTLEDCKKGTITDQNCDNARAALQQKQDSEYKKKVSEMRRRLD' A
#
# COMPACT_ATOMS: atom_id res chain seq x y z
N MET A 1 9.98 28.68 -0.23
CA MET A 1 8.67 28.00 -0.35
C MET A 1 8.91 26.83 -1.29
N GLY A 2 9.21 25.64 -0.79
CA GLY A 2 8.25 24.74 -0.19
C GLY A 2 7.85 23.73 -1.27
N CYS A 3 8.72 22.74 -1.55
CA CYS A 3 8.31 21.58 -2.34
C CYS A 3 7.19 20.91 -1.56
N LYS A 4 5.93 21.19 -1.93
CA LYS A 4 4.84 20.32 -1.55
C LYS A 4 5.08 19.04 -2.32
N GLU A 5 5.50 18.00 -1.62
CA GLU A 5 5.62 16.68 -2.21
C GLU A 5 4.29 16.32 -2.87
N LYS A 6 4.40 15.72 -4.05
CA LYS A 6 3.21 15.32 -4.79
C LYS A 6 2.49 14.25 -3.98
N ILE A 7 1.21 14.47 -3.71
CA ILE A 7 0.37 13.45 -3.10
C ILE A 7 -0.07 12.47 -4.20
N TYR A 8 0.33 11.22 -4.07
CA TYR A 8 -0.04 10.13 -4.95
C TYR A 8 -1.26 9.40 -4.39
N SER A 9 -2.13 8.91 -5.29
CA SER A 9 -3.33 8.17 -4.90
C SER A 9 -3.01 6.77 -4.39
N VAL A 10 -3.96 6.16 -3.69
CA VAL A 10 -3.90 4.74 -3.30
C VAL A 10 -3.69 3.85 -4.54
N GLU A 11 -4.38 4.15 -5.65
CA GLU A 11 -4.27 3.38 -6.89
C GLU A 11 -2.85 3.42 -7.47
N TYR A 12 -2.19 4.58 -7.45
CA TYR A 12 -0.79 4.68 -7.86
C TYR A 12 0.08 3.75 -7.04
N TYR A 13 -0.07 3.75 -5.72
CA TYR A 13 0.70 2.88 -4.83
C TYR A 13 0.34 1.41 -4.96
N SER A 14 -0.92 1.07 -5.21
CA SER A 14 -1.36 -0.31 -5.49
C SER A 14 -0.69 -0.87 -6.74
N ASN A 15 -0.48 -0.02 -7.76
CA ASN A 15 0.26 -0.37 -8.97
C ASN A 15 1.79 -0.30 -8.79
N ASN A 16 2.28 0.42 -7.78
CA ASN A 16 3.71 0.65 -7.50
C ASN A 16 4.07 0.25 -6.06
N ILE A 17 3.92 -1.02 -5.73
CA ILE A 17 4.08 -1.55 -4.35
C ILE A 17 5.47 -1.30 -3.76
N SER A 18 6.51 -1.30 -4.59
CA SER A 18 7.87 -0.97 -4.15
C SER A 18 7.94 0.47 -3.63
N GLU A 19 7.31 1.40 -4.35
CA GLU A 19 7.22 2.80 -3.95
C GLU A 19 6.38 2.96 -2.68
N ALA A 20 5.26 2.26 -2.58
CA ALA A 20 4.42 2.25 -1.38
C ALA A 20 5.20 1.79 -0.13
N THR A 21 6.07 0.79 -0.30
CA THR A 21 6.91 0.28 0.79
C THR A 21 7.93 1.33 1.23
N LYS A 22 8.64 1.96 0.28
CA LYS A 22 9.61 3.03 0.56
C LYS A 22 8.98 4.23 1.24
N THR A 23 7.87 4.73 0.69
CA THR A 23 7.08 5.82 1.28
C THR A 23 6.72 5.50 2.73
N LEU A 24 6.26 4.27 3.01
CA LEU A 24 5.95 3.88 4.39
C LEU A 24 7.18 3.81 5.32
N GLU A 25 8.35 3.43 4.82
CA GLU A 25 9.58 3.51 5.61
C GLU A 25 9.96 4.95 5.92
N ASP A 26 9.80 5.86 4.97
CA ASP A 26 10.04 7.28 5.16
C ASP A 26 9.04 7.90 6.14
N CYS A 27 7.78 7.44 6.15
CA CYS A 27 6.79 7.79 7.17
C CYS A 27 7.21 7.33 8.57
N LYS A 28 7.73 6.11 8.70
CA LYS A 28 8.21 5.58 10.00
C LYS A 28 9.42 6.35 10.52
N LYS A 29 10.27 6.86 9.62
CA LYS A 29 11.42 7.70 9.95
C LYS A 29 11.02 9.15 10.26
N GLY A 30 9.79 9.55 9.96
CA GLY A 30 9.30 10.92 10.10
C GLY A 30 9.83 11.87 9.02
N THR A 31 10.44 11.34 7.95
CA THR A 31 10.91 12.12 6.80
C THR A 31 9.74 12.75 6.05
N ILE A 32 8.64 11.99 5.92
CA ILE A 32 7.38 12.44 5.36
C ILE A 32 6.28 12.18 6.39
N THR A 33 5.29 13.08 6.45
CA THR A 33 4.17 12.99 7.39
C THR A 33 2.85 13.38 6.72
N ASP A 34 2.83 13.33 5.39
CA ASP A 34 1.70 13.76 4.59
C ASP A 34 0.77 12.59 4.23
N GLN A 35 -0.20 12.88 3.36
CA GLN A 35 -1.20 11.91 2.93
C GLN A 35 -0.63 10.73 2.12
N ASN A 36 0.62 10.80 1.65
CA ASN A 36 1.28 9.65 1.02
C ASN A 36 1.45 8.51 2.03
N CYS A 37 1.62 8.81 3.31
CA CYS A 37 1.70 7.78 4.36
C CYS A 37 0.44 6.94 4.45
N ASP A 38 -0.72 7.59 4.45
CA ASP A 38 -2.01 6.92 4.52
C ASP A 38 -2.31 6.17 3.21
N ASN A 39 -2.01 6.80 2.07
CA ASN A 39 -2.28 6.20 0.77
C ASN A 39 -1.41 4.97 0.50
N ALA A 40 -0.11 5.03 0.85
CA ALA A 40 0.80 3.90 0.75
C ALA A 40 0.40 2.77 1.71
N ARG A 41 -0.03 3.09 2.94
CA ARG A 41 -0.53 2.10 3.89
C ARG A 41 -1.76 1.37 3.36
N ALA A 42 -2.74 2.13 2.87
CA ALA A 42 -3.97 1.56 2.33
C ALA A 42 -3.68 0.64 1.12
N ALA A 43 -2.77 1.04 0.23
CA ALA A 43 -2.38 0.21 -0.91
C ALA A 43 -1.74 -1.13 -0.50
N LEU A 44 -0.82 -1.11 0.48
CA LEU A 44 -0.21 -2.35 0.98
C LEU A 44 -1.24 -3.26 1.66
N GLN A 45 -2.16 -2.69 2.43
CA GLN A 45 -3.22 -3.44 3.09
C GLN A 45 -4.16 -4.09 2.07
N GLN A 46 -4.61 -3.33 1.05
CA GLN A 46 -5.46 -3.87 -0.02
C GLN A 46 -4.79 -5.05 -0.76
N LYS A 47 -3.47 -4.96 -1.00
CA LYS A 47 -2.71 -6.07 -1.58
C LYS A 47 -2.76 -7.31 -0.69
N GLN A 48 -2.49 -7.15 0.61
CA GLN A 48 -2.50 -8.27 1.55
C GLN A 48 -3.89 -8.93 1.64
N ASP A 49 -4.95 -8.12 1.72
CA ASP A 49 -6.33 -8.61 1.77
C ASP A 49 -6.72 -9.35 0.49
N SER A 50 -6.29 -8.86 -0.67
CA SER A 50 -6.53 -9.50 -1.96
C SER A 50 -5.84 -10.87 -2.04
N GLU A 51 -4.57 -10.95 -1.63
CA GLU A 51 -3.81 -12.20 -1.61
C GLU A 51 -4.39 -13.20 -0.60
N TYR A 52 -4.83 -12.72 0.57
CA TYR A 52 -5.51 -13.55 1.56
C TYR A 52 -6.81 -14.14 1.00
N LYS A 53 -7.66 -13.31 0.38
CA LYS A 53 -8.92 -13.76 -0.23
C LYS A 53 -8.69 -14.78 -1.34
N LYS A 54 -7.68 -14.58 -2.19
CA LYS A 54 -7.28 -15.56 -3.21
C LYS A 54 -6.92 -16.90 -2.57
N LYS A 55 -6.04 -16.89 -1.56
CA LYS A 55 -5.60 -18.09 -0.87
C LYS A 55 -6.76 -18.85 -0.20
N VAL A 56 -7.69 -18.14 0.44
CA VAL A 56 -8.88 -18.75 1.04
C VAL A 56 -9.80 -19.36 -0.02
N SER A 57 -10.01 -18.65 -1.13
CA SER A 57 -10.80 -19.15 -2.27
C SER A 57 -10.21 -20.43 -2.88
N GLU A 58 -8.88 -20.45 -3.07
CA GLU A 58 -8.16 -21.63 -3.57
C GLU A 58 -8.22 -22.80 -2.59
N MET A 59 -8.08 -22.54 -1.28
CA MET A 59 -8.20 -23.58 -0.26
C MET A 59 -9.60 -24.20 -0.25
N ARG A 60 -10.65 -23.38 -0.35
CA ARG A 60 -12.04 -23.85 -0.42
C ARG A 60 -12.26 -24.77 -1.62
N ARG A 61 -11.80 -24.38 -2.81
CA ARG A 61 -11.90 -25.20 -4.03
C ARG A 61 -11.17 -26.54 -3.96
N ARG A 62 -10.19 -26.70 -3.06
CA ARG A 62 -9.48 -27.97 -2.85
C ARG A 62 -10.17 -28.89 -1.85
N LEU A 63 -11.13 -28.36 -1.09
CA LEU A 63 -11.94 -29.10 -0.12
C LEU A 63 -13.28 -29.56 -0.72
N ASP A 64 -13.69 -28.97 -1.85
CA ASP A 64 -14.80 -29.41 -2.71
C ASP A 64 -14.34 -30.50 -3.69
#